data_AF-A0A9N9NYY5-F1
#
_entry.id   AF-A0A9N9NYY5-F1
#
_cell.length_a   1.000
_cell.length_b   1.000
_cell.length_c   1.000
_cell.angle_alpha   90.00
_cell.angle_beta   90.00
_cell.angle_gamma   90.00
#
_symmetry.space_group_name_H-M   'P 1'
#
loop_
_entity.id
_entity.type
_entity.pdbx_description
1 polymer ?
#
loop_
_entity_poly.entity_id
_entity_poly.type
_entity_poly.pdbx_seq_one_letter_code
_entity_poly.pdbx_strand_id
1 'polypeptide(L)' 'MSTKETNIAVKTVPDDANRTYIVATAVRQALSIAGKGQNQKDWEVASKAIMDNKQLTDTERNTILHLLDNKPIVIYVNN' A
#
# COMPACT_ATOMS: atom_id res chain seq x y z
N MET A 1 23.04 38.66 -27.42
CA MET A 1 22.05 38.22 -26.42
C MET A 1 22.45 36.83 -25.97
N SER A 2 22.94 36.67 -24.75
CA SER A 2 23.40 35.38 -24.21
C SER A 2 22.23 34.75 -23.44
N THR A 3 21.64 33.70 -24.01
CA THR A 3 20.60 32.91 -23.35
C THR A 3 21.25 32.15 -22.21
N LYS A 4 21.02 32.61 -20.97
CA LYS A 4 21.40 31.88 -19.77
C LYS A 4 20.62 30.58 -19.74
N GLU A 5 21.29 29.48 -20.11
CA GLU A 5 20.78 28.13 -19.90
C GLU A 5 20.53 27.94 -18.41
N THR A 6 19.25 27.96 -18.06
CA THR A 6 18.83 27.72 -16.68
C THR A 6 18.92 26.22 -16.50
N ASN A 7 20.00 25.75 -15.88
CA ASN A 7 20.10 24.38 -15.39
C ASN A 7 19.00 24.18 -14.35
N ILE A 8 17.84 23.71 -14.82
CA ILE A 8 16.77 23.24 -13.94
C ILE A 8 17.32 21.97 -13.32
N ALA A 9 17.88 22.11 -12.12
CA ALA A 9 18.14 20.97 -11.26
C ALA A 9 16.79 20.32 -10.97
N VAL A 10 16.44 19.31 -11.76
CA VAL A 10 15.31 18.42 -11.49
C VAL A 10 15.66 17.73 -10.19
N LYS A 11 15.12 18.27 -9.10
CA LYS A 11 15.13 17.63 -7.80
C LYS A 11 14.22 16.41 -7.96
N THR A 12 14.77 15.29 -8.40
CA THR A 12 14.10 14.00 -8.35
C THR A 12 13.70 13.80 -6.90
N VAL A 13 12.40 13.91 -6.62
CA VAL A 13 11.85 13.64 -5.29
C VAL A 13 12.26 12.20 -4.97
N PRO A 14 13.15 11.96 -4.00
CA PRO A 14 13.67 10.63 -3.78
C PRO A 14 12.55 9.76 -3.23
N ASP A 15 12.22 8.71 -3.96
CA ASP A 15 11.69 7.43 -3.47
C ASP A 15 10.26 7.36 -2.86
N ASP A 16 9.72 8.42 -2.24
CA ASP A 16 8.45 8.33 -1.49
C ASP A 16 7.18 8.28 -2.38
N ALA A 17 7.18 8.97 -3.52
CA ALA A 17 6.07 8.88 -4.49
C ALA A 17 5.99 7.47 -5.10
N ASN A 18 7.15 6.83 -5.31
CA ASN A 18 7.24 5.46 -5.77
C ASN A 18 6.76 4.48 -4.68
N ARG A 19 7.13 4.73 -3.40
CA ARG A 19 6.67 3.91 -2.27
C ARG A 19 5.17 3.94 -2.09
N THR A 20 4.56 5.13 -2.13
CA THR A 20 3.10 5.30 -2.04
C THR A 20 2.39 4.53 -3.15
N TYR A 21 2.89 4.60 -4.38
CA TYR A 21 2.33 3.86 -5.52
C TYR A 21 2.45 2.34 -5.35
N ILE A 22 3.60 1.85 -4.88
CA ILE A 22 3.84 0.42 -4.61
C ILE A 22 2.85 -0.09 -3.55
N VAL A 23 2.73 0.61 -2.43
CA VAL A 23 1.81 0.25 -1.33
C VAL A 23 0.36 0.29 -1.81
N ALA A 24 -0.08 1.37 -2.46
CA ALA A 24 -1.45 1.49 -2.96
C ALA A 24 -1.79 0.39 -3.98
N THR A 25 -0.84 0.02 -4.83
CA THR A 25 -1.01 -1.06 -5.81
C THR A 25 -1.14 -2.42 -5.12
N ALA A 26 -0.31 -2.71 -4.11
CA ALA A 26 -0.39 -3.93 -3.34
C ALA A 26 -1.72 -4.04 -2.57
N VAL A 27 -2.15 -2.96 -1.92
CA VAL A 27 -3.44 -2.88 -1.22
C VAL A 27 -4.60 -3.08 -2.19
N ARG A 28 -4.59 -2.45 -3.36
CA ARG A 28 -5.62 -2.63 -4.38
C ARG A 28 -5.72 -4.08 -4.85
N GLN A 29 -4.60 -4.75 -5.05
CA GLN A 29 -4.59 -6.17 -5.44
C GLN A 29 -5.15 -7.05 -4.31
N ALA A 30 -4.70 -6.84 -3.07
CA ALA A 30 -5.21 -7.58 -1.93
C ALA A 30 -6.72 -7.36 -1.71
N LEU A 31 -7.21 -6.12 -1.85
CA LEU A 31 -8.63 -5.81 -1.81
C LEU A 31 -9.40 -6.35 -3.02
N SER A 32 -8.78 -6.53 -4.18
CA SER A 32 -9.42 -7.17 -5.33
C SER A 32 -9.59 -8.68 -5.11
N ILE A 33 -8.64 -9.32 -4.43
CA ILE A 33 -8.69 -10.75 -4.07
C ILE A 33 -9.67 -10.95 -2.91
N ALA A 34 -9.55 -10.12 -1.86
CA ALA A 34 -10.41 -10.13 -0.69
C ALA A 34 -11.78 -9.47 -0.92
N GLY A 35 -12.00 -8.85 -2.09
CA GLY A 35 -13.13 -7.96 -2.42
C GLY A 35 -14.52 -8.60 -2.44
N LYS A 36 -14.65 -9.83 -1.94
CA LYS A 36 -15.92 -10.51 -1.66
C LYS A 36 -16.05 -11.05 -0.24
N GLY A 37 -15.10 -10.72 0.65
CA GLY A 37 -15.24 -10.61 2.10
C GLY A 37 -16.04 -11.66 2.88
N GLN A 38 -16.17 -12.89 2.40
CA GLN A 38 -16.98 -13.92 3.06
C GLN A 38 -16.27 -15.26 3.25
N ASN A 39 -15.10 -15.47 2.64
CA ASN A 39 -14.42 -16.76 2.69
C ASN A 39 -12.96 -16.63 3.16
N GLN A 40 -12.60 -17.42 4.18
CA GLN A 40 -11.26 -17.54 4.75
C GLN A 40 -10.19 -17.80 3.67
N LYS A 41 -10.54 -18.57 2.64
CA LYS A 41 -9.64 -18.91 1.54
C LYS A 41 -9.21 -17.69 0.71
N ASP A 42 -10.11 -16.75 0.48
CA ASP A 42 -9.80 -15.54 -0.29
C ASP A 42 -8.87 -14.62 0.51
N TRP A 43 -9.02 -14.62 1.83
CA TRP A 43 -8.12 -13.93 2.74
C TRP A 43 -6.72 -14.57 2.75
N GLU A 44 -6.61 -15.89 2.78
CA GLU A 44 -5.31 -16.58 2.71
C GLU A 44 -4.56 -16.28 1.41
N VAL A 45 -5.28 -16.21 0.28
CA VAL A 45 -4.69 -15.86 -1.02
C VAL A 45 -4.25 -14.39 -1.05
N ALA A 46 -5.06 -13.48 -0.52
CA ALA A 46 -4.70 -12.06 -0.43
C ALA A 46 -3.48 -11.84 0.48
N SER A 47 -3.46 -12.51 1.64
CA SER A 47 -2.36 -12.46 2.60
C SER A 47 -1.07 -12.99 1.99
N LYS A 48 -1.13 -14.10 1.26
CA LYS A 48 0.02 -14.64 0.53
C LYS A 48 0.52 -13.68 -0.55
N ALA A 49 -0.38 -13.07 -1.31
CA ALA A 49 -0.01 -12.11 -2.35
C ALA A 49 0.72 -10.86 -1.79
N ILE A 50 0.31 -10.38 -0.61
CA ILE A 50 1.03 -9.32 0.10
C ILE A 50 2.40 -9.79 0.59
N MET A 51 2.48 -11.00 1.17
CA MET A 51 3.74 -11.54 1.67
C MET A 51 4.78 -11.80 0.58
N ASP A 52 4.34 -12.27 -0.59
CA ASP A 52 5.20 -12.56 -1.73
C ASP A 52 5.66 -11.28 -2.48
N ASN A 53 5.11 -10.10 -2.15
CA ASN A 53 5.48 -8.84 -2.79
C ASN A 53 6.84 -8.34 -2.30
N LYS A 54 7.87 -8.54 -3.15
CA LYS A 54 9.27 -8.15 -2.89
C LYS A 54 9.53 -6.64 -2.91
N GLN A 55 8.61 -5.83 -3.41
CA GLN A 55 8.75 -4.38 -3.42
C GLN A 55 8.34 -3.72 -2.11
N LEU A 56 7.55 -4.44 -1.30
CA LEU A 56 7.19 -4.03 0.05
C LEU A 56 8.34 -4.33 1.01
N THR A 57 8.47 -3.51 2.04
CA THR A 57 9.25 -3.82 3.24
C THR A 57 8.46 -4.76 4.16
N ASP A 58 9.14 -5.41 5.11
CA ASP A 58 8.47 -6.23 6.12
C ASP A 58 7.44 -5.42 6.93
N THR A 59 7.77 -4.17 7.25
CA THR A 59 6.86 -3.26 7.96
C THR A 59 5.60 -2.99 7.15
N GLU A 60 5.73 -2.74 5.84
CA GLU A 60 4.57 -2.48 4.97
C GLU A 60 3.71 -3.71 4.78
N ARG A 61 4.32 -4.89 4.57
CA ARG A 61 3.59 -6.16 4.50
C ARG A 61 2.75 -6.38 5.75
N ASN A 62 3.38 -6.30 6.93
CA ASN A 62 2.71 -6.52 8.20
C ASN A 62 1.62 -5.47 8.47
N THR A 63 1.86 -4.20 8.13
CA THR A 63 0.89 -3.13 8.29
C THR A 63 -0.33 -3.34 7.40
N ILE A 64 -0.13 -3.69 6.12
CA ILE A 64 -1.23 -3.98 5.19
C ILE A 64 -2.05 -5.17 5.68
N LEU A 65 -1.40 -6.26 6.10
CA LEU A 65 -2.10 -7.44 6.64
C LEU A 65 -2.93 -7.10 7.88
N HIS A 66 -2.36 -6.35 8.82
CA HIS A 66 -3.09 -5.91 10.01
C HIS A 66 -4.29 -5.02 9.67
N LEU A 67 -4.14 -4.14 8.67
CA LEU A 67 -5.24 -3.27 8.21
C LEU A 67 -6.34 -4.05 7.49
N LEU A 68 -5.99 -5.10 6.74
CA LEU A 68 -6.93 -5.99 6.05
C LEU A 68 -7.62 -6.99 7.00
N ASP A 69 -6.98 -7.35 8.11
CA ASP A 69 -7.54 -8.24 9.14
C ASP A 69 -8.53 -7.53 10.08
N ASN A 70 -8.76 -6.22 9.90
CA ASN A 70 -9.70 -5.47 10.72
C ASN A 70 -11.14 -5.97 10.58
N LYS A 71 -11.48 -6.90 11.49
CA LYS A 71 -12.75 -6.92 12.20
C LYS A 71 -13.11 -5.48 12.61
N PRO A 72 -14.40 -5.11 12.57
CA PRO A 72 -14.85 -3.74 12.80
C PRO A 72 -14.24 -3.15 14.08
N ILE A 73 -13.63 -1.97 13.95
CA ILE A 73 -13.22 -1.16 15.10
C ILE A 73 -14.51 -0.77 15.83
N VAL A 74 -14.80 -1.41 16.96
CA VAL A 74 -15.92 -1.02 17.82
C VAL A 74 -15.55 0.28 18.51
N ILE A 75 -16.04 1.39 17.97
CA ILE A 75 -15.96 2.69 18.64
C ILE A 75 -17.13 2.76 19.62
N TYR A 76 -16.86 2.59 20.92
CA TYR A 76 -17.84 2.90 21.96
C TYR A 76 -18.00 4.41 22.05
N VAL A 77 -19.13 4.92 21.54
CA VAL A 77 -19.53 6.31 21.76
C VAL A 77 -20.32 6.34 23.07
N ASN A 78 -19.73 6.89 24.12
CA ASN A 78 -20.47 7.20 25.35
C ASN A 78 -21.31 8.46 25.10
N ASN A 79 -22.63 8.32 25.14
CA ASN A 79 -23.58 9.44 25.17
C ASN A 79 -23.62 10.09 26.55
#